data_AF-A0A7Z0NAK8-F1
#
_entry.id   AF-A0A7Z0NAK8-F1
#
_cell.length_a   1.000
_cell.length_b   1.000
_cell.length_c   1.000
_cell.angle_alpha   90.00
_cell.angle_beta   90.00
_cell.angle_gamma   90.00
#
_symmetry.space_group_name_H-M   'P 1'
#
loop_
_entity.id
_entity.type
_entity.pdbx_description
1 polymer ?
#
loop_
_entity_poly.entity_id
_entity_poly.type
_entity_poly.pdbx_seq_one_letter_code
_entity_poly.pdbx_strand_id
1 'polypeptide(L)'
;MLIQPGTLPPSKQKNALQTADHAVKADDQLPESLHQFLACATPDAWLEWALENPETLLVDHAQCEKKAASTAMSLLYRYVDQPLLLSKMSQLAREELLHFEQVVALMEARGVTYQHLTASRYAEGLRRHLRSNDPERLIDVLIIGALIEARSCERFAGLIPYLDEELAKFYRTLVKSEGRHFEDYLLLARQQTSGSIDERIAFFVAREAELITTPDTAFRFHSGVPA
;
A
#
# COMPACT_ATOMS: atom_id res chain seq x y z
N MET A 1 -31.06 36.37 30.65
CA MET A 1 -29.84 36.08 29.88
C MET A 1 -30.18 34.91 28.95
N LEU A 2 -30.54 35.21 27.71
CA LEU A 2 -31.03 34.23 26.72
C LEU A 2 -29.82 33.58 26.03
N ILE A 3 -29.74 32.25 26.10
CA ILE A 3 -28.72 31.46 25.41
C ILE A 3 -29.11 31.38 23.93
N GLN A 4 -28.27 31.90 23.04
CA GLN A 4 -28.44 31.70 21.60
C GLN A 4 -28.01 30.27 21.21
N PRO A 5 -28.76 29.58 20.34
CA PRO A 5 -28.34 28.29 19.82
C PRO A 5 -27.15 28.48 18.88
N GLY A 6 -26.04 27.79 19.19
CA GLY A 6 -24.83 27.79 18.39
C GLY A 6 -25.10 27.24 16.98
N THR A 7 -24.67 27.99 15.99
CA THR A 7 -24.58 27.58 14.59
C THR A 7 -23.70 26.34 14.50
N LEU A 8 -24.26 25.22 14.02
CA LEU A 8 -23.43 24.09 13.59
C LEU A 8 -22.46 24.56 12.49
N PRO A 9 -21.21 24.08 12.48
CA PRO A 9 -20.30 24.35 11.37
C PRO A 9 -20.89 23.78 10.07
N PRO A 10 -20.68 24.44 8.92
CA PRO A 10 -21.19 23.96 7.65
C PRO A 10 -20.61 22.57 7.36
N SER A 11 -21.49 21.61 7.04
CA SER A 11 -21.08 20.30 6.52
C SER A 11 -20.20 20.54 5.29
N LYS A 12 -18.94 20.09 5.33
CA LYS A 12 -18.11 20.00 4.12
C LYS A 12 -18.88 19.18 3.10
N GLN A 13 -19.28 19.80 2.01
CA GLN A 13 -19.97 19.16 0.92
C GLN A 13 -19.01 18.12 0.34
N LYS A 14 -19.39 16.83 0.36
CA LYS A 14 -18.59 15.77 -0.26
C LYS A 14 -18.43 16.11 -1.74
N ASN A 15 -17.21 16.48 -2.14
CA ASN A 15 -16.90 16.62 -3.56
C ASN A 15 -16.84 15.19 -4.12
N ALA A 16 -17.79 14.85 -4.98
CA ALA A 16 -17.73 13.59 -5.72
C ALA A 16 -16.42 13.52 -6.51
N LEU A 17 -15.81 12.34 -6.58
CA LEU A 17 -14.61 12.08 -7.37
C LEU A 17 -14.79 12.57 -8.82
N GLN A 18 -13.89 13.44 -9.27
CA GLN A 18 -13.88 13.98 -10.63
C GLN A 18 -12.63 13.48 -11.35
N THR A 19 -12.82 12.83 -12.49
CA THR A 19 -11.71 12.34 -13.31
C THR A 19 -10.90 13.49 -13.88
N ALA A 20 -9.58 13.35 -13.87
CA ALA A 20 -8.67 14.28 -14.52
C ALA A 20 -8.73 14.17 -16.04
N ASP A 21 -8.39 15.25 -16.74
CA ASP A 21 -8.36 15.31 -18.21
C ASP A 21 -7.05 14.71 -18.75
N HIS A 22 -6.94 13.38 -18.75
CA HIS A 22 -5.82 12.67 -19.37
C HIS A 22 -6.21 11.28 -19.90
N ALA A 23 -5.42 10.72 -20.82
CA ALA A 23 -5.66 9.40 -21.41
C ALA A 23 -4.99 8.22 -20.66
N VAL A 24 -4.36 8.45 -19.51
CA VAL A 24 -3.61 7.42 -18.76
C VAL A 24 -4.58 6.38 -18.18
N LYS A 25 -4.41 5.11 -18.56
CA LYS A 25 -5.21 3.97 -18.06
C LYS A 25 -4.36 3.02 -17.22
N ALA A 26 -4.91 2.59 -16.07
CA ALA A 26 -4.25 1.68 -15.13
C ALA A 26 -4.66 0.21 -15.31
N ASP A 27 -5.91 -0.04 -15.72
CA ASP A 27 -6.55 -1.36 -15.68
C ASP A 27 -5.76 -2.45 -16.42
N ASP A 28 -5.11 -2.11 -17.54
CA ASP A 28 -4.34 -3.05 -18.35
C ASP A 28 -3.02 -3.54 -17.68
N GLN A 29 -2.66 -3.04 -16.50
CA GLN A 29 -1.43 -3.42 -15.79
C GLN A 29 -1.68 -4.23 -14.51
N LEU A 30 -2.92 -4.32 -14.03
CA LEU A 30 -3.25 -5.10 -12.84
C LEU A 30 -3.23 -6.61 -13.16
N PRO A 31 -2.51 -7.43 -12.37
CA PRO A 31 -2.61 -8.89 -12.49
C PRO A 31 -4.05 -9.36 -12.21
N GLU A 32 -4.59 -10.26 -13.02
CA GLU A 32 -5.94 -10.82 -12.79
C GLU A 32 -6.06 -11.51 -11.41
N SER A 33 -4.95 -12.12 -10.97
CA SER A 33 -4.79 -12.74 -9.65
C SER A 33 -4.99 -11.75 -8.48
N LEU A 34 -4.70 -10.47 -8.68
CA LEU A 34 -4.81 -9.44 -7.64
C LEU A 34 -6.28 -9.14 -7.29
N HIS A 35 -7.15 -9.03 -8.29
CA HIS A 35 -8.59 -8.79 -8.06
C HIS A 35 -9.26 -9.90 -7.26
N GLN A 36 -8.76 -11.13 -7.39
CA GLN A 36 -9.27 -12.29 -6.64
C GLN A 36 -8.59 -12.42 -5.27
N PHE A 37 -7.45 -11.77 -5.05
CA PHE A 37 -6.67 -11.85 -3.83
C PHE A 37 -7.16 -10.90 -2.73
N LEU A 38 -7.48 -9.64 -3.08
CA LEU A 38 -7.99 -8.66 -2.13
C LEU A 38 -9.51 -8.84 -1.92
N ALA A 39 -9.97 -8.78 -0.66
CA ALA A 39 -11.38 -8.97 -0.32
C ALA A 39 -12.25 -7.71 -0.45
N CYS A 40 -11.63 -6.54 -0.67
CA CYS A 40 -12.35 -5.29 -0.91
C CYS A 40 -11.56 -4.36 -1.85
N ALA A 41 -12.27 -3.58 -2.65
CA ALA A 41 -11.70 -2.44 -3.35
C ALA A 41 -11.34 -1.33 -2.36
N THR A 42 -10.47 -0.42 -2.78
CA THR A 42 -10.23 0.82 -2.05
C THR A 42 -11.52 1.64 -2.00
N PRO A 43 -11.98 2.06 -0.80
CA PRO A 43 -13.21 2.87 -0.69
C PRO A 43 -13.04 4.26 -1.32
N ASP A 44 -14.09 4.76 -1.99
CA ASP A 44 -14.10 6.12 -2.56
C ASP A 44 -13.75 7.20 -1.53
N ALA A 45 -14.21 7.04 -0.28
CA ALA A 45 -13.89 7.96 0.80
C ALA A 45 -12.38 8.06 1.09
N TRP A 46 -11.61 7.00 0.84
CA TRP A 46 -10.15 7.04 0.93
C TRP A 46 -9.53 7.78 -0.27
N LEU A 47 -10.07 7.57 -1.49
CA LEU A 47 -9.63 8.30 -2.68
C LEU A 47 -9.86 9.80 -2.54
N GLU A 48 -11.05 10.20 -2.07
CA GLU A 48 -11.37 11.58 -1.73
C GLU A 48 -10.36 12.15 -0.73
N TRP A 49 -10.08 11.41 0.35
CA TRP A 49 -9.11 11.83 1.37
C TRP A 49 -7.69 11.99 0.81
N ALA A 50 -7.28 11.12 -0.11
CA ALA A 50 -5.99 11.19 -0.78
C ALA A 50 -5.86 12.41 -1.70
N LEU A 51 -6.90 12.72 -2.46
CA LEU A 51 -6.94 13.89 -3.34
C LEU A 51 -6.97 15.21 -2.57
N GLU A 52 -7.54 15.22 -1.36
CA GLU A 52 -7.48 16.37 -0.45
C GLU A 52 -6.12 16.54 0.23
N ASN A 53 -5.26 15.50 0.26
CA ASN A 53 -4.00 15.49 1.01
C ASN A 53 -2.79 15.00 0.17
N PRO A 54 -2.55 15.57 -1.03
CA PRO A 54 -1.54 15.06 -1.97
C PRO A 54 -0.11 15.13 -1.42
N GLU A 55 0.24 16.15 -0.63
CA GLU A 55 1.56 16.24 0.00
C GLU A 55 1.81 15.11 1.01
N THR A 56 0.80 14.82 1.84
CA THR A 56 0.90 13.74 2.84
C THR A 56 0.95 12.38 2.15
N LEU A 57 0.21 12.21 1.05
CA LEU A 57 0.25 11.01 0.22
C LEU A 57 1.69 10.73 -0.27
N LEU A 58 2.33 11.74 -0.89
CA LEU A 58 3.70 11.58 -1.43
C LEU A 58 4.73 11.32 -0.33
N VAL A 59 4.65 12.04 0.80
CA VAL A 59 5.58 11.83 1.92
C VAL A 59 5.45 10.42 2.49
N ASP A 60 4.23 9.93 2.73
CA ASP A 60 4.02 8.57 3.25
C ASP A 60 4.35 7.50 2.21
N HIS A 61 4.06 7.74 0.93
CA HIS A 61 4.47 6.87 -0.17
C HIS A 61 5.99 6.69 -0.17
N ALA A 62 6.78 7.77 -0.16
CA ALA A 62 8.24 7.69 -0.06
C ALA A 62 8.69 6.93 1.20
N GLN A 63 7.98 7.07 2.32
CA GLN A 63 8.27 6.26 3.51
C GLN A 63 7.97 4.77 3.30
N CYS A 64 6.90 4.43 2.60
CA CYS A 64 6.54 3.05 2.25
C CYS A 64 7.63 2.37 1.44
N GLU A 65 8.17 3.00 0.40
CA GLU A 65 9.24 2.41 -0.43
C GLU A 65 10.49 2.11 0.41
N LYS A 66 10.88 3.08 1.25
CA LYS A 66 12.00 2.89 2.18
C LYS A 66 11.74 1.76 3.19
N LYS A 67 10.52 1.62 3.68
CA LYS A 67 10.12 0.53 4.61
C LYS A 67 10.09 -0.83 3.90
N ALA A 68 9.66 -0.89 2.65
CA ALA A 68 9.66 -2.10 1.83
C ALA A 68 11.10 -2.57 1.59
N ALA A 69 12.00 -1.67 1.17
CA ALA A 69 13.42 -1.95 1.04
C ALA A 69 14.04 -2.45 2.37
N SER A 70 13.74 -1.78 3.48
CA SER A 70 14.25 -2.18 4.81
C SER A 70 13.73 -3.55 5.25
N THR A 71 12.48 -3.89 4.92
CA THR A 71 11.89 -5.20 5.19
C THR A 71 12.59 -6.29 4.39
N ALA A 72 12.80 -6.06 3.08
CA ALA A 72 13.54 -6.98 2.23
C ALA A 72 14.98 -7.19 2.72
N MET A 73 15.69 -6.13 3.09
CA MET A 73 17.02 -6.23 3.70
C MET A 73 17.01 -7.06 4.99
N SER A 74 15.99 -6.90 5.84
CA SER A 74 15.85 -7.70 7.06
C SER A 74 15.67 -9.19 6.77
N LEU A 75 14.92 -9.53 5.71
CA LEU A 75 14.76 -10.91 5.25
C LEU A 75 16.08 -11.50 4.72
N LEU A 76 16.88 -10.71 3.98
CA LEU A 76 18.21 -11.13 3.50
C LEU A 76 19.15 -11.51 4.64
N TYR A 77 19.15 -10.75 5.73
CA TYR A 77 20.00 -11.04 6.88
C TYR A 77 19.53 -12.24 7.70
N ARG A 78 18.22 -12.50 7.72
CA ARG A 78 17.63 -13.55 8.56
C ARG A 78 17.61 -14.93 7.90
N TYR A 79 17.37 -14.99 6.59
CA TYR A 79 17.12 -16.25 5.85
C TYR A 79 18.21 -16.50 4.80
N VAL A 80 19.43 -16.71 5.27
CA VAL A 80 20.67 -16.75 4.47
C VAL A 80 20.87 -18.02 3.63
N ASP A 81 20.06 -19.05 3.88
CA ASP A 81 20.15 -20.38 3.29
C ASP A 81 19.05 -20.64 2.24
N GLN A 82 18.32 -19.60 1.81
CA GLN A 82 17.26 -19.68 0.82
C GLN A 82 17.61 -18.89 -0.46
N PRO A 83 18.30 -19.50 -1.46
CA PRO A 83 18.83 -18.78 -2.62
C PRO A 83 17.79 -17.98 -3.42
N LEU A 84 16.57 -18.53 -3.57
CA LEU A 84 15.51 -17.84 -4.30
C LEU A 84 14.98 -16.63 -3.52
N LEU A 85 14.77 -16.75 -2.20
CA LEU A 85 14.42 -15.63 -1.34
C LEU A 85 15.50 -14.55 -1.39
N LEU A 86 16.78 -14.94 -1.29
CA LEU A 86 17.90 -13.99 -1.36
C LEU A 86 17.93 -13.21 -2.67
N SER A 87 17.76 -13.91 -3.79
CA SER A 87 17.72 -13.28 -5.11
C SER A 87 16.54 -12.30 -5.24
N LYS A 88 15.33 -12.73 -4.84
CA LYS A 88 14.11 -11.94 -4.95
C LYS A 88 14.10 -10.73 -4.03
N MET A 89 14.48 -10.89 -2.75
CA MET A 89 14.53 -9.78 -1.80
C MET A 89 15.62 -8.77 -2.14
N SER A 90 16.75 -9.20 -2.73
CA SER A 90 17.79 -8.28 -3.23
C SER A 90 17.34 -7.48 -4.45
N GLN A 91 16.56 -8.10 -5.35
CA GLN A 91 15.95 -7.39 -6.47
C GLN A 91 14.93 -6.37 -5.98
N LEU A 92 13.99 -6.79 -5.12
CA LEU A 92 12.97 -5.93 -4.53
C LEU A 92 13.61 -4.74 -3.81
N ALA A 93 14.57 -4.97 -2.90
CA ALA A 93 15.20 -3.89 -2.15
C ALA A 93 15.83 -2.80 -3.04
N ARG A 94 16.43 -3.18 -4.18
CA ARG A 94 17.00 -2.21 -5.13
C ARG A 94 15.91 -1.47 -5.90
N GLU A 95 14.87 -2.16 -6.33
CA GLU A 95 13.73 -1.53 -7.02
C GLU A 95 13.01 -0.53 -6.10
N GLU A 96 12.80 -0.87 -4.83
CA GLU A 96 12.15 0.06 -3.88
C GLU A 96 13.00 1.27 -3.53
N LEU A 97 14.33 1.14 -3.47
CA LEU A 97 15.18 2.32 -3.30
C LEU A 97 15.14 3.22 -4.53
N LEU A 98 15.00 2.65 -5.73
CA LEU A 98 14.79 3.44 -6.94
C LEU A 98 13.42 4.13 -6.94
N HIS A 99 12.35 3.44 -6.52
CA HIS A 99 11.03 4.06 -6.36
C HIS A 99 11.10 5.21 -5.34
N PHE A 100 11.74 4.99 -4.19
CA PHE A 100 11.96 6.01 -3.18
C PHE A 100 12.63 7.26 -3.75
N GLU A 101 13.73 7.10 -4.49
CA GLU A 101 14.44 8.20 -5.16
C GLU A 101 13.53 8.96 -6.13
N GLN A 102 12.72 8.24 -6.92
CA GLN A 102 11.79 8.84 -7.87
C GLN A 102 10.67 9.64 -7.18
N VAL A 103 10.10 9.11 -6.09
CA VAL A 103 9.07 9.83 -5.31
C VAL A 103 9.68 11.09 -4.70
N VAL A 104 10.89 11.02 -4.14
CA VAL A 104 11.57 12.19 -3.57
C VAL A 104 11.84 13.26 -4.64
N ALA A 105 12.31 12.87 -5.83
CA ALA A 105 12.53 13.81 -6.92
C ALA A 105 11.22 14.49 -7.37
N LEU A 106 10.12 13.72 -7.42
CA LEU A 106 8.79 14.24 -7.72
C LEU A 106 8.30 15.21 -6.62
N MET A 107 8.55 14.90 -5.36
CA MET A 107 8.25 15.78 -4.22
C MET A 107 9.02 17.10 -4.34
N GLU A 108 10.33 17.05 -4.62
CA GLU A 108 11.16 18.24 -4.81
C GLU A 108 10.65 19.13 -5.96
N ALA A 109 10.31 18.52 -7.11
CA ALA A 109 9.75 19.22 -8.25
C ALA A 109 8.40 19.91 -7.92
N ARG A 110 7.65 19.38 -6.95
CA ARG A 110 6.36 19.89 -6.48
C ARG A 110 6.48 20.79 -5.25
N GLY A 111 7.69 21.08 -4.77
CA GLY A 111 7.91 21.89 -3.57
C GLY A 111 7.48 21.22 -2.26
N VAL A 112 7.30 19.88 -2.26
CA VAL A 112 6.90 19.10 -1.09
C VAL A 112 8.14 18.70 -0.29
N THR A 113 8.17 19.07 0.99
CA THR A 113 9.31 18.73 1.86
C THR A 113 9.18 17.31 2.40
N TYR A 114 10.23 16.50 2.27
CA TYR A 114 10.28 15.19 2.92
C TYR A 114 10.41 15.35 4.43
N GLN A 115 9.41 14.84 5.15
CA GLN A 115 9.35 14.89 6.61
C GLN A 115 8.99 13.54 7.20
N HIS A 116 9.30 13.36 8.48
CA HIS A 116 8.92 12.13 9.16
C HIS A 116 7.43 12.13 9.51
N LEU A 117 6.67 11.25 8.88
CA LEU A 117 5.34 10.85 9.32
C LEU A 117 5.41 9.59 10.18
N THR A 118 4.52 9.51 11.17
CA THR A 118 4.30 8.28 11.93
C THR A 118 3.64 7.23 11.03
N ALA A 119 3.97 5.95 11.21
CA ALA A 119 3.36 4.88 10.43
C ALA A 119 1.85 4.76 10.67
N SER A 120 1.11 4.29 9.66
CA SER A 120 -0.29 3.87 9.81
C SER A 120 -0.41 2.62 10.69
N ARG A 121 -1.64 2.32 11.12
CA ARG A 121 -1.94 1.07 11.84
C ARG A 121 -1.91 -0.18 10.96
N TYR A 122 -1.79 -0.05 9.63
CA TYR A 122 -2.01 -1.13 8.67
C TYR A 122 -1.02 -2.29 8.83
N ALA A 123 0.27 -2.04 8.56
CA ALA A 123 1.29 -3.08 8.61
C ALA A 123 1.43 -3.68 10.02
N GLU A 124 1.31 -2.84 11.06
CA GLU A 124 1.33 -3.29 12.45
C GLU A 124 0.10 -4.15 12.79
N GLY A 125 -1.09 -3.77 12.32
CA GLY A 125 -2.33 -4.52 12.48
C GLY A 125 -2.22 -5.93 11.91
N LEU A 126 -1.61 -6.08 10.73
CA LEU A 126 -1.31 -7.39 10.16
C LEU A 126 -0.24 -8.14 10.97
N ARG A 127 0.86 -7.47 11.35
CA ARG A 127 1.99 -8.10 12.06
C ARG A 127 1.64 -8.62 13.45
N ARG A 128 0.59 -8.12 14.10
CA ARG A 128 0.07 -8.65 15.37
C ARG A 128 -0.35 -10.12 15.31
N HIS A 129 -0.63 -10.62 14.12
CA HIS A 129 -1.05 -12.01 13.92
C HIS A 129 0.09 -12.94 13.51
N LEU A 130 1.34 -12.47 13.47
CA LEU A 130 2.50 -13.29 13.13
C LEU A 130 2.66 -14.47 14.09
N ARG A 131 2.86 -15.65 13.53
CA ARG A 131 3.35 -16.80 14.29
C ARG A 131 4.81 -16.57 14.73
N SER A 132 5.20 -17.22 15.82
CA SER A 132 6.48 -16.94 16.48
C SER A 132 7.67 -17.69 15.90
N ASN A 133 7.44 -18.91 15.40
CA ASN A 133 8.50 -19.82 14.96
C ASN A 133 8.53 -19.96 13.44
N ASP A 134 9.72 -20.17 12.90
CA ASP A 134 9.89 -20.54 11.49
C ASP A 134 9.57 -22.05 11.30
N PRO A 135 9.02 -22.47 10.14
CA PRO A 135 8.78 -21.68 8.93
C PRO A 135 7.48 -20.85 8.93
N GLU A 136 6.58 -21.07 9.90
CA GLU A 136 5.27 -20.42 9.96
C GLU A 136 5.34 -18.89 10.00
N ARG A 137 6.32 -18.36 10.74
CA ARG A 137 6.59 -16.93 10.85
C ARG A 137 6.99 -16.36 9.49
N LEU A 138 7.92 -16.99 8.78
CA LEU A 138 8.33 -16.55 7.45
C LEU A 138 7.16 -16.58 6.46
N ILE A 139 6.36 -17.66 6.47
CA ILE A 139 5.14 -17.75 5.65
C ILE A 139 4.25 -16.53 5.91
N ASP A 140 4.00 -16.20 7.18
CA ASP A 140 3.16 -15.06 7.52
C ASP A 140 3.76 -13.72 7.08
N VAL A 141 5.07 -13.53 7.25
CA VAL A 141 5.75 -12.30 6.79
C VAL A 141 5.63 -12.14 5.27
N LEU A 142 5.77 -13.22 4.52
CA LEU A 142 5.66 -13.20 3.06
C LEU A 142 4.22 -12.98 2.59
N ILE A 143 3.22 -13.57 3.25
CA ILE A 143 1.80 -13.29 2.97
C ILE A 143 1.47 -11.82 3.25
N ILE A 144 1.98 -11.26 4.36
CA ILE A 144 1.80 -9.84 4.68
C ILE A 144 2.47 -8.95 3.63
N GLY A 145 3.67 -9.31 3.16
CA GLY A 145 4.33 -8.64 2.04
C GLY A 145 3.44 -8.63 0.80
N ALA A 146 2.93 -9.79 0.39
CA ALA A 146 2.01 -9.91 -0.75
C ALA A 146 0.78 -9.00 -0.61
N LEU A 147 0.18 -8.88 0.59
CA LEU A 147 -0.97 -8.00 0.84
C LEU A 147 -0.62 -6.51 0.76
N ILE A 148 0.56 -6.13 1.24
CA ILE A 148 1.03 -4.74 1.14
C ILE A 148 1.18 -4.36 -0.33
N GLU A 149 1.91 -5.15 -1.13
CA GLU A 149 2.16 -4.81 -2.55
C GLU A 149 0.87 -4.90 -3.38
N ALA A 150 0.02 -5.90 -3.12
CA ALA A 150 -1.28 -6.01 -3.79
C ALA A 150 -2.16 -4.78 -3.51
N ARG A 151 -2.23 -4.32 -2.25
CA ARG A 151 -2.99 -3.11 -1.90
C ARG A 151 -2.34 -1.85 -2.48
N SER A 152 -1.01 -1.76 -2.50
CA SER A 152 -0.30 -0.64 -3.12
C SER A 152 -0.63 -0.54 -4.61
N CYS A 153 -0.53 -1.66 -5.32
CA CYS A 153 -0.88 -1.79 -6.74
C CYS A 153 -2.33 -1.35 -7.02
N GLU A 154 -3.29 -1.84 -6.22
CA GLU A 154 -4.71 -1.48 -6.36
C GLU A 154 -4.96 0.00 -6.08
N ARG A 155 -4.32 0.59 -5.06
CA ARG A 155 -4.45 2.02 -4.73
C ARG A 155 -3.83 2.93 -5.78
N PHE A 156 -2.65 2.58 -6.30
CA PHE A 156 -2.07 3.32 -7.42
C PHE A 156 -3.00 3.31 -8.63
N ALA A 157 -3.53 2.12 -8.98
CA ALA A 157 -4.48 2.00 -10.07
C ALA A 157 -5.76 2.81 -9.85
N GLY A 158 -6.33 2.75 -8.63
CA GLY A 158 -7.53 3.50 -8.26
C GLY A 158 -7.34 5.01 -8.23
N LEU A 159 -6.13 5.51 -7.94
CA LEU A 159 -5.84 6.95 -7.95
C LEU A 159 -5.66 7.51 -9.36
N ILE A 160 -5.04 6.75 -10.28
CA ILE A 160 -4.65 7.22 -11.62
C ILE A 160 -5.73 8.07 -12.33
N PRO A 161 -7.02 7.68 -12.38
CA PRO A 161 -8.05 8.47 -13.08
C PRO A 161 -8.26 9.90 -12.54
N TYR A 162 -7.78 10.20 -11.34
CA TYR A 162 -8.06 11.43 -10.60
C TYR A 162 -6.82 12.33 -10.41
N LEU A 163 -5.65 11.90 -10.88
CA LEU A 163 -4.38 12.59 -10.70
C LEU A 163 -4.03 13.45 -11.91
N ASP A 164 -3.15 14.44 -11.74
CA ASP A 164 -2.56 15.12 -12.89
C ASP A 164 -1.76 14.15 -13.76
N GLU A 165 -1.56 14.49 -15.04
CA GLU A 165 -0.98 13.58 -16.04
C GLU A 165 0.44 13.10 -15.65
N GLU A 166 1.25 13.93 -14.99
CA GLU A 166 2.60 13.55 -14.57
C GLU A 166 2.57 12.49 -13.48
N LEU A 167 1.79 12.72 -12.42
CA LEU A 167 1.66 11.78 -11.30
C LEU A 167 0.94 10.50 -11.74
N ALA A 168 -0.07 10.61 -12.60
CA ALA A 168 -0.77 9.46 -13.19
C ALA A 168 0.19 8.56 -14.00
N LYS A 169 1.06 9.16 -14.82
CA LYS A 169 2.09 8.41 -15.57
C LYS A 169 3.07 7.72 -14.63
N PHE A 170 3.52 8.42 -13.59
CA PHE A 170 4.43 7.85 -12.60
C PHE A 170 3.78 6.67 -11.86
N TYR A 171 2.60 6.83 -11.29
CA TYR A 171 1.88 5.75 -10.60
C TYR A 171 1.58 4.57 -11.52
N ARG A 172 1.28 4.81 -12.81
CA ARG A 172 1.12 3.73 -13.79
C ARG A 172 2.38 2.89 -13.96
N THR A 173 3.58 3.47 -13.83
CA THR A 173 4.82 2.68 -13.87
C THR A 173 4.99 1.80 -12.63
N LEU A 174 4.51 2.25 -11.48
CA LEU A 174 4.58 1.50 -10.22
C LEU A 174 3.61 0.32 -10.20
N VAL A 175 2.38 0.47 -10.72
CA VAL A 175 1.39 -0.63 -10.80
C VAL A 175 2.01 -1.94 -11.32
N LYS A 176 2.88 -1.85 -12.34
CA LYS A 176 3.56 -3.01 -12.90
C LYS A 176 4.62 -3.62 -11.97
N SER A 177 5.42 -2.83 -11.27
CA SER A 177 6.41 -3.35 -10.30
C SER A 177 5.70 -3.98 -9.11
N GLU A 178 4.72 -3.29 -8.54
CA GLU A 178 3.93 -3.74 -7.40
C GLU A 178 3.22 -5.07 -7.66
N GLY A 179 2.62 -5.21 -8.85
CA GLY A 179 2.00 -6.47 -9.27
C GLY A 179 2.99 -7.65 -9.30
N ARG A 180 4.23 -7.42 -9.75
CA ARG A 180 5.28 -8.46 -9.72
C ARG A 180 5.74 -8.77 -8.30
N HIS A 181 5.90 -7.75 -7.45
CA HIS A 181 6.35 -7.95 -6.07
C HIS A 181 5.31 -8.74 -5.27
N PHE A 182 4.03 -8.45 -5.47
CA PHE A 182 2.92 -9.27 -4.96
C PHE A 182 3.07 -10.75 -5.34
N GLU A 183 3.25 -11.04 -6.63
CA GLU A 183 3.40 -12.42 -7.11
C GLU A 183 4.65 -13.10 -6.53
N ASP A 184 5.77 -12.37 -6.44
CA ASP A 184 7.03 -12.86 -5.89
C ASP A 184 6.90 -13.19 -4.39
N TYR A 185 6.26 -12.34 -3.60
CA TYR A 185 5.99 -12.63 -2.19
C TYR A 185 5.11 -13.87 -2.03
N LEU A 186 4.04 -14.00 -2.81
CA LEU A 186 3.13 -15.14 -2.75
C LEU A 186 3.81 -16.44 -3.17
N LEU A 187 4.65 -16.39 -4.20
CA LEU A 187 5.50 -17.51 -4.63
C LEU A 187 6.43 -17.94 -3.49
N LEU A 188 7.17 -17.00 -2.89
CA LEU A 188 8.10 -17.29 -1.80
C LEU A 188 7.37 -17.90 -0.60
N ALA A 189 6.16 -17.41 -0.27
CA ALA A 189 5.35 -17.94 0.82
C ALA A 189 4.97 -19.41 0.58
N ARG A 190 4.50 -19.73 -0.64
CA ARG A 190 4.11 -21.09 -1.03
C ARG A 190 5.28 -22.06 -1.05
N GLN A 191 6.51 -21.60 -1.28
CA GLN A 191 7.70 -22.45 -1.27
C GLN A 191 8.20 -22.86 0.12
N GLN A 192 7.72 -22.23 1.18
CA GLN A 192 8.13 -22.57 2.54
C GLN A 192 7.49 -23.86 3.06
N THR A 193 6.52 -24.44 2.35
CA THR A 193 5.81 -25.64 2.78
C THR A 193 5.31 -26.45 1.59
N SER A 194 5.11 -27.76 1.79
CA SER A 194 4.42 -28.62 0.83
C SER A 194 2.90 -28.61 1.00
N GLY A 195 2.39 -28.07 2.11
CA GLY A 195 0.96 -27.94 2.39
C GLY A 195 0.33 -26.69 1.77
N SER A 196 -1.00 -26.64 1.74
CA SER A 196 -1.71 -25.40 1.36
C SER A 196 -1.55 -24.33 2.46
N ILE A 197 -1.40 -23.07 2.02
CA ILE A 197 -1.44 -21.88 2.88
C ILE A 197 -2.70 -21.04 2.63
N ASP A 198 -3.69 -21.57 1.90
CA ASP A 198 -4.83 -20.78 1.43
C ASP A 198 -5.74 -20.33 2.58
N GLU A 199 -5.92 -21.16 3.62
CA GLU A 199 -6.63 -20.75 4.84
C GLU A 199 -5.90 -19.60 5.56
N ARG A 200 -4.56 -19.62 5.52
CA ARG A 200 -3.75 -18.58 6.16
C ARG A 200 -3.78 -17.28 5.36
N ILE A 201 -3.77 -17.37 4.04
CA ILE A 201 -4.00 -16.23 3.14
C ILE A 201 -5.39 -15.64 3.43
N ALA A 202 -6.45 -16.44 3.40
CA ALA A 202 -7.81 -16.00 3.66
C ALA A 202 -7.96 -15.30 5.02
N PHE A 203 -7.29 -15.82 6.05
CA PHE A 203 -7.23 -15.18 7.37
C PHE A 203 -6.65 -13.77 7.29
N PHE A 204 -5.50 -13.58 6.64
CA PHE A 204 -4.86 -12.26 6.55
C PHE A 204 -5.62 -11.31 5.61
N VAL A 205 -6.17 -11.81 4.50
CA VAL A 205 -7.04 -11.05 3.59
C VAL A 205 -8.25 -10.48 4.34
N ALA A 206 -8.88 -11.26 5.22
CA ALA A 206 -10.00 -10.77 6.04
C ALA A 206 -9.59 -9.66 7.03
N ARG A 207 -8.38 -9.76 7.61
CA ARG A 207 -7.84 -8.72 8.51
C ARG A 207 -7.43 -7.47 7.75
N GLU A 208 -6.88 -7.64 6.56
CA GLU A 208 -6.53 -6.54 5.66
C GLU A 208 -7.76 -5.74 5.25
N ALA A 209 -8.83 -6.41 4.82
CA ALA A 209 -10.08 -5.76 4.45
C ALA A 209 -10.69 -4.97 5.61
N GLU A 210 -10.62 -5.50 6.83
CA GLU A 210 -11.03 -4.78 8.04
C GLU A 210 -10.22 -3.49 8.26
N LEU A 211 -8.90 -3.53 8.08
CA LEU A 211 -8.03 -2.35 8.21
C LEU A 211 -8.31 -1.29 7.14
N ILE A 212 -8.63 -1.71 5.92
CA ILE A 212 -8.92 -0.80 4.78
C ILE A 212 -10.30 -0.14 4.90
N THR A 213 -11.30 -0.86 5.43
CA THR A 213 -12.69 -0.39 5.43
C THR A 213 -13.12 0.29 6.72
N THR A 214 -12.40 0.09 7.83
CA THR A 214 -12.75 0.72 9.11
C THR A 214 -12.19 2.15 9.25
N PRO A 215 -12.82 3.03 10.04
CA PRO A 215 -12.39 4.41 10.21
C PRO A 215 -10.94 4.55 10.72
N ASP A 216 -10.25 5.57 10.22
CA ASP A 216 -8.90 5.97 10.58
C ASP A 216 -8.84 7.49 10.76
N THR A 217 -8.02 7.94 11.69
CA THR A 217 -7.87 9.37 12.02
C THR A 217 -6.64 9.99 11.36
N ALA A 218 -5.73 9.16 10.83
CA ALA A 218 -4.49 9.60 10.21
C ALA A 218 -4.43 9.13 8.75
N PHE A 219 -4.47 10.07 7.81
CA PHE A 219 -4.32 9.77 6.39
C PHE A 219 -2.93 9.20 6.10
N ARG A 220 -2.89 8.02 5.49
CA ARG A 220 -1.67 7.34 5.04
C ARG A 220 -1.97 6.57 3.76
N PHE A 221 -0.93 6.22 3.02
CA PHE A 221 -1.03 5.44 1.80
C PHE A 221 -1.74 4.10 2.02
N HIS A 222 -1.64 3.50 3.20
CA HIS A 222 -2.39 2.29 3.61
C HIS A 222 -3.41 2.52 4.74
N SER A 223 -3.89 3.76 4.98
CA SER A 223 -4.91 4.02 6.03
C SER A 223 -6.28 3.45 5.65
N GLY A 224 -7.15 3.29 6.66
CA GLY A 224 -8.59 3.04 6.45
C GLY A 224 -9.35 4.29 5.95
N VAL A 225 -10.67 4.26 6.01
CA VAL A 225 -11.53 5.39 5.61
C VAL A 225 -11.45 6.55 6.61
N PRO A 226 -11.63 7.83 6.21
CA PRO A 226 -11.64 8.93 7.17
C PRO A 226 -12.76 8.78 8.21
N ALA A 227 -12.43 9.03 9.49
CA ALA A 227 -13.34 9.00 10.64
C ALA A 227 -14.18 10.28 10.79
#